data_AF-W9ACZ2-F1
#
_entry.id   AF-W9ACZ2-F1
#
_cell.length_a   1.000
_cell.length_b   1.000
_cell.length_c   1.000
_cell.angle_alpha   90.00
_cell.angle_beta   90.00
_cell.angle_gamma   90.00
#
_symmetry.space_group_name_H-M   'P 1'
#
loop_
_entity.id
_entity.type
_entity.pdbx_description
1 polymer ?
#
loop_
_entity_poly.entity_id
_entity_poly.type
_entity_poly.pdbx_seq_one_letter_code
_entity_poly.pdbx_strand_id
1 'polypeptide(L)' 'MEKERVGACVECEKVVYCHSGFLEGVQEGKDLFCFACYEKKKS' A
#
# COMPACT_ATOMS: atom_id res chain seq x y z
N MET A 1 18.49 -5.16 2.72
CA MET A 1 17.14 -4.60 2.90
C MET A 1 16.25 -5.26 1.86
N GLU A 2 15.39 -6.15 2.31
CA GLU A 2 14.48 -6.91 1.44
C GLU A 2 13.19 -6.10 1.31
N LYS A 3 12.88 -5.69 0.08
CA LYS A 3 11.61 -5.05 -0.27
C LYS A 3 10.83 -6.03 -1.12
N GLU A 4 9.77 -6.56 -0.57
CA GLU A 4 8.89 -7.49 -1.28
C GLU A 4 7.80 -6.69 -1.96
N ARG A 5 7.66 -6.84 -3.29
CA ARG A 5 6.56 -6.21 -4.01
C ARG A 5 5.27 -6.92 -3.63
N VAL A 6 4.34 -6.19 -3.02
CA VAL A 6 3.03 -6.74 -2.63
C VAL A 6 2.00 -6.52 -3.73
N GLY A 7 1.99 -5.33 -4.33
CA GLY A 7 1.03 -4.98 -5.37
C GLY A 7 1.13 -3.52 -5.78
N ALA A 8 0.07 -3.01 -6.41
CA ALA A 8 -0.07 -1.60 -6.75
C ALA A 8 -1.30 -1.02 -6.05
N CYS A 9 -1.23 0.26 -5.68
CA CYS A 9 -2.34 0.99 -5.10
C CYS A 9 -3.47 1.14 -6.13
N VAL A 10 -4.70 0.84 -5.76
CA VAL A 10 -5.86 0.92 -6.65
C VAL A 10 -6.23 2.36 -7.05
N GLU A 11 -5.80 3.36 -6.28
CA GLU A 11 -6.13 4.78 -6.51
C GLU A 11 -5.10 5.54 -7.36
N CYS A 12 -3.81 5.21 -7.20
CA CYS A 12 -2.71 5.96 -7.83
C CYS A 12 -1.70 5.08 -8.56
N GLU A 13 -1.96 3.76 -8.62
CA GLU A 13 -1.14 2.74 -9.27
C GLU A 13 0.31 2.65 -8.74
N LYS A 14 0.62 3.37 -7.66
CA LYS A 14 1.93 3.32 -6.99
C LYS A 14 2.18 1.92 -6.47
N VAL A 15 3.36 1.38 -6.75
CA VAL A 15 3.79 0.09 -6.23
C VAL A 15 3.92 0.17 -4.71
N VAL A 16 3.27 -0.76 -4.02
CA VAL A 16 3.34 -0.93 -2.56
C VAL A 16 4.29 -2.09 -2.26
N TYR A 17 5.25 -1.82 -1.37
CA TYR A 17 6.24 -2.79 -0.93
C TYR A 17 6.01 -3.19 0.53
N CYS A 18 6.46 -4.38 0.90
CA CYS A 18 6.62 -4.83 2.26
C CYS A 18 8.11 -4.82 2.60
N HIS A 19 8.46 -4.14 3.69
CA HIS A 19 9.82 -3.99 4.19
C HIS A 19 9.95 -4.77 5.49
N SER A 20 10.53 -5.97 5.42
CA SER A 20 10.79 -6.79 6.62
C SER A 20 9.58 -6.96 7.53
N GLY A 21 8.40 -7.21 6.95
CA GLY A 21 7.13 -7.35 7.68
C GLY A 21 6.33 -6.06 7.87
N PHE A 22 6.83 -4.91 7.42
CA PHE A 22 6.10 -3.64 7.42
C PHE A 22 5.58 -3.30 6.02
N LEU A 23 4.26 -3.34 5.83
CA LEU A 23 3.62 -2.97 4.57
C LEU A 23 3.59 -1.45 4.41
N GLU A 24 4.08 -0.92 3.30
CA GLU A 24 4.00 0.51 2.94
C GLU A 24 2.61 0.93 2.40
N GLY A 25 1.57 0.39 3.00
CA GLY A 25 0.20 0.58 2.57
C GLY A 25 -0.81 -0.08 3.49
N VAL A 26 -2.07 0.02 3.12
CA VAL A 26 -3.20 -0.55 3.83
C VAL A 26 -3.99 -1.41 2.86
N GLN A 27 -4.26 -2.66 3.24
CA GLN A 27 -5.13 -3.55 2.50
C GLN A 27 -6.51 -3.56 3.17
N GLU A 28 -7.54 -3.11 2.44
CA GLU A 28 -8.94 -3.21 2.87
C GLU A 28 -9.68 -4.21 1.99
N GLY A 29 -9.85 -5.43 2.52
CA GLY A 29 -10.43 -6.54 1.76
C GLY A 29 -9.55 -6.94 0.59
N LYS A 30 -10.03 -6.67 -0.63
CA LYS A 30 -9.30 -6.96 -1.89
C LYS A 30 -8.54 -5.76 -2.44
N ASP A 31 -8.78 -4.57 -1.90
CA ASP A 31 -8.19 -3.34 -2.40
C ASP A 31 -6.92 -3.00 -1.63
N LEU A 32 -5.87 -2.67 -2.38
CA LEU A 32 -4.59 -2.24 -1.84
C LEU A 32 -4.47 -0.72 -1.99
N PHE A 33 -4.23 -0.02 -0.89
CA PHE A 33 -4.03 1.43 -0.87
C PHE A 33 -2.62 1.75 -0.39
N CYS A 34 -1.94 2.71 -1.02
CA CYS A 34 -0.77 3.30 -0.40
C CYS A 34 -1.21 4.22 0.75
N PHE A 35 -0.32 4.49 1.71
CA PHE A 35 -0.64 5.34 2.87
C PHE A 35 -1.19 6.71 2.46
N ALA A 36 -0.60 7.35 1.45
CA ALA A 36 -1.06 8.65 0.97
C ALA A 36 -2.52 8.65 0.47
N CYS A 37 -2.93 7.60 -0.24
CA CYS A 37 -4.32 7.49 -0.70
C CYS A 37 -5.27 7.09 0.43
N TYR A 38 -4.81 6.23 1.34
CA TYR A 38 -5.61 5.81 2.49
C TYR A 38 -5.88 6.98 3.45
N GLU A 39 -4.87 7.81 3.74
CA GLU A 39 -5.02 9.00 4.58
C GLU A 39 -5.97 10.02 3.96
N LYS A 40 -5.87 10.27 2.64
CA LYS A 40 -6.82 11.14 1.92
C LYS A 40 -8.27 10.68 2.05
N LYS A 41 -8.50 9.37 2.14
CA LYS A 41 -9.82 8.76 2.23
C LYS A 41 -10.44 8.87 3.63
N LYS A 42 -9.61 9.11 4.66
CA LYS A 42 -10.04 9.29 6.06
C LYS A 42 -10.27 10.75 6.46
N SER A 43 -10.02 11.70 5.56
CA SER A 43 -10.12 13.14 5.83
C SER A 43 -11.37 13.79 5.28
#